data_AF-A0A530QU77-F1
#
_entry.id   AF-A0A530QU77-F1
#
_cell.length_a   1.000
_cell.length_b   1.000
_cell.length_c   1.000
_cell.angle_alpha   90.00
_cell.angle_beta   90.00
_cell.angle_gamma   90.00
#
_symmetry.space_group_name_H-M   'P 1'
#
loop_
_entity.id
_entity.type
_entity.pdbx_description
1 polymer ?
#
loop_
_entity_poly.entity_id
_entity_poly.type
_entity_poly.pdbx_seq_one_letter_code
_entity_poly.pdbx_strand_id
1 'polypeptide(L)'
;FEKGAKSPLGLQTRIDKAMDLALTREMEKLEGRLGFLATTGSAAPFIGLFGTVIGIMTSFQAIAASKNTSLSVVAPGIAEALLATAIGLLAAI
;
A
#
# COMPACT_ATOMS: atom_id res chain seq x y z
N PHE A 1 -19.60 59.13 -10.02
CA PHE A 1 -19.65 58.88 -11.47
C PHE A 1 -18.22 59.06 -11.97
N GLU A 2 -17.46 58.08 -12.47
CA GLU A 2 -17.80 56.86 -13.19
C GLU A 2 -16.76 55.75 -12.96
N LYS A 3 -17.28 54.54 -12.74
CA LYS A 3 -16.79 53.24 -13.20
C LYS A 3 -15.26 53.06 -13.23
N GLY A 4 -14.76 52.48 -12.15
CA GLY A 4 -13.60 51.59 -12.18
C GLY A 4 -13.83 50.53 -13.25
N ALA A 5 -13.26 50.78 -14.42
CA ALA A 5 -13.33 49.91 -15.57
C ALA A 5 -12.72 48.57 -15.17
N LYS A 6 -13.55 47.54 -15.16
CA LYS A 6 -13.13 46.14 -15.10
C LYS A 6 -12.10 45.93 -16.21
N SER A 7 -10.82 46.01 -15.87
CA SER A 7 -9.75 45.71 -16.81
C SER A 7 -9.92 44.25 -17.24
N PRO A 8 -10.06 43.96 -18.54
CA PRO A 8 -10.25 42.59 -19.03
C PRO A 8 -9.08 41.67 -18.61
N LEU A 9 -7.88 42.23 -18.44
CA LEU A 9 -6.71 41.53 -17.87
C LEU A 9 -6.94 41.09 -16.43
N GLY A 10 -7.53 41.95 -15.58
CA GLY A 10 -7.80 41.60 -14.18
C GLY A 10 -8.89 40.54 -14.01
N LEU A 11 -9.81 40.42 -14.96
CA LEU A 11 -10.79 39.33 -15.02
C LEU A 11 -10.13 38.02 -15.46
N GLN A 12 -9.29 38.06 -16.50
CA GLN A 12 -8.54 36.89 -16.98
C GLN A 12 -7.66 36.31 -15.87
N THR A 13 -6.84 37.12 -15.21
CA THR A 13 -5.99 36.64 -14.10
C THR A 13 -6.78 36.01 -12.95
N ARG A 14 -8.02 36.49 -12.69
CA ARG A 14 -8.89 35.90 -11.66
C ARG A 14 -9.49 34.58 -12.10
N ILE A 15 -9.87 34.46 -13.38
CA ILE A 15 -10.34 33.20 -13.96
C ILE A 15 -9.20 32.18 -13.94
N ASP A 16 -8.00 32.55 -14.37
CA ASP A 16 -6.83 31.66 -14.36
C ASP A 16 -6.55 31.16 -12.94
N LYS A 17 -6.51 32.05 -11.94
CA LYS A 17 -6.35 31.64 -10.53
C LYS A 17 -7.47 30.73 -10.03
N ALA A 18 -8.72 31.00 -10.41
CA ALA A 18 -9.86 30.19 -10.01
C ALA A 18 -9.81 28.79 -10.66
N MET A 19 -9.36 28.72 -11.92
CA MET A 19 -9.14 27.48 -12.66
C MET A 19 -8.00 26.67 -12.05
N ASP A 20 -6.86 27.30 -11.72
CA ASP A 20 -5.74 26.63 -11.03
C ASP A 20 -6.17 26.07 -9.68
N LEU A 21 -6.93 26.83 -8.89
CA LEU A 21 -7.49 26.36 -7.62
C LEU A 21 -8.44 25.18 -7.80
N ALA A 22 -9.26 25.18 -8.85
CA ALA A 22 -10.15 24.08 -9.16
C ALA A 22 -9.36 22.82 -9.58
N LEU A 23 -8.32 22.98 -10.40
CA LEU A 23 -7.43 21.89 -10.80
C LEU A 23 -6.73 21.26 -9.59
N THR A 24 -6.11 22.06 -8.72
CA THR A 24 -5.44 21.54 -7.52
C THR A 24 -6.40 20.75 -6.63
N ARG A 25 -7.63 21.23 -6.43
CA ARG A 25 -8.64 20.52 -5.63
C ARG A 25 -9.05 19.17 -6.22
N GLU A 26 -9.22 19.11 -7.53
CA GLU A 26 -9.51 17.83 -8.19
C GLU A 26 -8.30 16.89 -8.14
N MET A 27 -7.07 17.40 -8.32
CA MET A 27 -5.85 16.60 -8.16
C MET A 27 -5.73 16.02 -6.74
N GLU A 28 -5.93 16.83 -5.69
CA GLU A 28 -5.94 16.36 -4.30
C GLU A 28 -6.98 15.25 -4.07
N LYS A 29 -8.16 15.38 -4.69
CA LYS A 29 -9.22 14.36 -4.59
C LYS A 29 -8.82 13.05 -5.28
N LEU A 30 -8.16 13.13 -6.43
CA LEU A 30 -7.63 11.96 -7.14
C LEU A 30 -6.48 11.30 -6.37
N GLU A 31 -5.59 12.10 -5.78
CA GLU A 31 -4.41 11.63 -5.06
C GLU A 31 -4.70 11.13 -3.64
N GLY A 32 -5.86 11.47 -3.08
CA GLY A 32 -6.19 11.18 -1.68
C GLY A 32 -6.10 9.71 -1.26
N ARG A 33 -6.15 8.76 -2.20
CA ARG A 33 -6.00 7.31 -1.93
C ARG A 33 -4.65 6.72 -2.38
N LEU A 34 -3.85 7.48 -3.14
CA LEU A 34 -2.55 7.01 -3.64
C LEU A 34 -1.55 6.79 -2.49
N GLY A 35 -1.56 7.64 -1.46
CA GLY A 35 -0.71 7.46 -0.28
C GLY A 35 -0.98 6.15 0.46
N PHE A 36 -2.25 5.74 0.56
CA PHE A 36 -2.63 4.45 1.14
C PHE A 36 -2.10 3.29 0.29
N LEU A 37 -2.30 3.33 -1.02
CA LEU A 37 -1.79 2.30 -1.95
C LEU A 37 -0.26 2.20 -1.89
N ALA A 38 0.45 3.32 -1.83
CA ALA A 38 1.90 3.35 -1.69
C ALA A 38 2.37 2.69 -0.37
N THR A 39 1.66 2.97 0.73
CA THR A 39 1.98 2.39 2.04
C THR A 39 1.66 0.89 2.08
N THR A 40 0.50 0.47 1.59
CA THR A 40 0.13 -0.94 1.51
C THR A 40 1.06 -1.72 0.60
N GLY A 41 1.37 -1.20 -0.59
CA GLY A 41 2.28 -1.83 -1.55
C GLY A 41 3.69 -2.02 -0.99
N SER A 42 4.20 -1.03 -0.24
CA SER A 42 5.52 -1.14 0.40
C SER A 42 5.54 -2.03 1.64
N ALA A 43 4.47 -2.09 2.43
CA ALA A 43 4.40 -2.88 3.65
C ALA A 43 4.03 -4.36 3.41
N ALA A 44 3.23 -4.67 2.38
CA ALA A 44 2.72 -6.01 2.11
C ALA A 44 3.78 -7.12 1.98
N PRO A 45 4.94 -6.90 1.32
CA PRO A 45 5.99 -7.92 1.24
C PRO A 45 6.57 -8.28 2.62
N PHE A 46 6.69 -7.30 3.51
CA PHE A 46 7.20 -7.52 4.86
C PHE A 46 6.22 -8.30 5.73
N ILE A 47 4.91 -8.09 5.53
CA ILE A 47 3.87 -8.89 6.20
C ILE A 47 3.96 -10.36 5.74
N GLY A 48 4.17 -10.61 4.45
CA GLY A 48 4.36 -11.97 3.93
C GLY A 48 5.63 -12.66 4.46
N LEU A 49 6.76 -11.93 4.45
CA LEU A 49 8.03 -12.39 5.03
C LEU A 49 7.91 -12.67 6.53
N PHE A 50 7.15 -11.85 7.27
CA PHE A 50 6.90 -12.12 8.67
C PHE A 50 6.13 -13.44 8.85
N GLY A 51 5.13 -13.70 8.01
CA GLY A 51 4.38 -14.95 8.01
C GLY A 51 5.26 -16.18 7.76
N THR A 52 6.24 -16.11 6.83
CA THR A 52 7.17 -17.24 6.63
C THR A 52 8.03 -17.49 7.86
N VAL A 53 8.55 -16.44 8.48
CA VAL A 53 9.41 -16.56 9.68
C VAL A 53 8.65 -17.24 10.81
N ILE A 54 7.41 -16.82 11.07
CA ILE A 54 6.57 -17.44 12.10
C ILE A 54 6.25 -18.90 11.74
N GLY A 55 5.78 -19.18 10.51
CA GLY A 55 5.41 -20.54 10.11
C GLY A 55 6.59 -21.54 10.14
N ILE A 56 7.77 -21.09 9.73
CA ILE A 56 9.00 -21.88 9.82
C ILE A 56 9.39 -22.10 11.30
N MET A 57 9.33 -21.07 12.13
CA MET A 57 9.60 -21.20 13.57
C MET A 57 8.66 -22.21 14.24
N THR A 58 7.36 -22.14 13.97
CA THR A 58 6.37 -23.08 14.52
C THR A 58 6.61 -24.50 14.03
N SER A 59 7.00 -24.67 12.76
CA SER A 59 7.38 -25.97 12.21
C SER A 59 8.60 -26.57 12.93
N PHE A 60 9.63 -25.77 13.20
CA PHE A 60 10.80 -26.23 13.96
C PHE A 60 10.47 -26.54 15.44
N GLN A 61 9.57 -25.77 16.06
CA GLN A 61 9.08 -26.08 17.41
C GLN A 61 8.35 -27.42 17.46
N ALA A 62 7.56 -27.75 16.44
CA ALA A 62 6.88 -29.05 16.34
C ALA A 62 7.86 -30.23 16.18
N ILE A 63 8.95 -30.05 15.44
CA ILE A 63 10.05 -31.05 15.36
C ILE A 63 10.67 -31.26 16.74
N ALA A 64 11.00 -30.16 17.44
CA ALA A 64 11.62 -30.24 18.75
C ALA A 64 10.73 -30.95 19.79
N ALA A 65 9.42 -30.70 19.75
CA ALA A 65 8.45 -31.32 20.66
C ALA A 65 8.22 -32.81 20.34
N SER A 66 8.11 -33.17 19.06
CA SER A 66 7.83 -34.55 18.64
C SER A 66 9.05 -35.47 18.68
N LYS A 67 10.28 -34.90 18.77
CA LYS A 67 11.56 -35.62 18.61
C LYS A 67 11.63 -36.46 17.31
N ASN A 68 10.76 -36.16 16.35
CA ASN A 68 10.64 -36.87 15.10
C ASN A 68 11.01 -35.91 13.97
N THR A 69 12.11 -36.22 13.28
CA THR A 69 12.61 -35.43 12.16
C THR A 69 11.92 -35.76 10.83
N SER A 70 10.84 -36.57 10.86
CA SER A 70 10.10 -36.94 9.66
C SER A 70 9.49 -35.69 8.99
N LEU A 71 9.96 -35.42 7.77
CA LEU A 71 9.52 -34.31 6.92
C LEU A 71 8.01 -34.27 6.71
N SER A 72 7.33 -35.41 6.77
CA SER A 72 5.87 -35.50 6.64
C SER A 72 5.11 -34.71 7.70
N VAL A 73 5.68 -34.54 8.90
CA VAL A 73 5.04 -33.81 10.01
C VAL A 73 5.16 -32.29 9.84
N VAL A 74 6.17 -31.80 9.11
CA VAL A 74 6.44 -30.36 8.93
C VAL A 74 6.13 -29.82 7.55
N ALA A 75 5.93 -30.68 6.56
CA ALA A 75 5.57 -30.28 5.21
C ALA A 75 4.35 -29.32 5.15
N PRO A 76 3.29 -29.50 5.96
CA PRO A 76 2.16 -28.57 5.98
C PRO A 76 2.55 -27.16 6.45
N GLY A 77 3.27 -27.05 7.58
CA GLY A 77 3.64 -25.77 8.16
C GLY A 77 4.61 -24.94 7.30
N ILE A 78 5.51 -25.62 6.57
CA ILE A 78 6.40 -24.96 5.60
C ILE A 78 5.62 -24.49 4.36
N ALA A 79 4.64 -25.27 3.89
CA ALA A 79 3.80 -24.87 2.77
C ALA A 79 2.97 -23.61 3.11
N GLU A 80 2.39 -23.55 4.31
CA GLU A 80 1.67 -22.38 4.81
C GLU A 80 2.58 -21.15 4.95
N ALA A 81 3.81 -21.35 5.44
CA ALA A 81 4.82 -20.30 5.49
C ALA A 81 5.04 -19.70 4.10
N LEU A 82 5.33 -20.53 3.09
CA LEU A 82 5.58 -20.07 1.72
C LEU A 82 4.36 -19.37 1.09
N LEU A 83 3.15 -19.83 1.42
CA LEU A 83 1.92 -19.18 0.98
C LEU A 83 1.79 -17.75 1.51
N ALA A 84 2.23 -17.49 2.75
CA ALA A 84 2.19 -16.14 3.34
C ALA A 84 3.00 -15.12 2.52
N THR A 85 4.19 -15.50 2.03
CA THR A 85 4.99 -14.64 1.14
C THR A 85 4.34 -14.47 -0.22
N ALA A 86 3.76 -15.53 -0.79
CA ALA A 86 3.07 -15.43 -2.07
C ALA A 86 1.90 -14.42 -2.01
N ILE A 87 1.13 -14.45 -0.92
CA ILE A 87 0.04 -13.49 -0.68
C ILE A 87 0.59 -12.08 -0.43
N GLY A 88 1.68 -11.95 0.32
CA GLY A 88 2.32 -10.65 0.57
C GLY A 88 2.84 -9.98 -0.70
N LEU A 89 3.39 -10.74 -1.64
CA LEU A 89 3.81 -10.24 -2.95
C LEU A 89 2.62 -9.90 -3.84
N LEU A 90 1.58 -10.74 -3.85
CA LEU A 90 0.34 -10.49 -4.59
C LEU A 90 -0.40 -9.24 -4.11
N ALA A 91 -0.32 -8.93 -2.82
CA ALA A 91 -0.89 -7.70 -2.26
C ALA A 91 -0.01 -6.45 -2.52
N ALA A 92 1.27 -6.64 -2.85
CA ALA A 92 2.23 -5.56 -3.06
C ALA A 92 2.27 -5.02 -4.49
N ILE A 93 1.99 -5.89 -5.47
CA ILE A 93 2.14 -5.66 -6.91
C ILE A 93 0.80 -5.86 -7.60
#